data_AF-A0A7S1FKF6-F1
#
_entry.id   AF-A0A7S1FKF6-F1
#
_cell.length_a   1.000
_cell.length_b   1.000
_cell.length_c   1.000
_cell.angle_alpha   90.00
_cell.angle_beta   90.00
_cell.angle_gamma   90.00
#
_symmetry.space_group_name_H-M   'P 1'
#
loop_
_entity.id
_entity.type
_entity.pdbx_description
1 polymer ?
#
loop_
_entity_poly.entity_id
_entity_poly.type
_entity_poly.pdbx_seq_one_letter_code
_entity_poly.pdbx_strand_id
1 'polypeptide(L)'
;CRTRSRPPLAPAAFGHLMQDKFFTVREDQKFLVAKYAETFSELLVEAEYLDFSNQGWGDGEIQILVEPLKHCRFLRGLSLNMNVIGDVGAQKLSEVLTSCQSLERLSLTGNHIGDVGASHLATIVKMCPHLEALSLEWNQIGDMMRV
;
A
#
# COMPACT_ATOMS: atom_id res chain seq x y z
N CYS A 1 -19.83 -11.68 -7.85
CA CYS A 1 -18.38 -11.85 -8.07
C CYS A 1 -17.66 -10.57 -7.68
N ARG A 2 -17.03 -10.52 -6.50
CA ARG A 2 -16.08 -9.43 -6.20
C ARG A 2 -14.73 -9.89 -6.73
N THR A 3 -14.34 -9.38 -7.89
CA THR A 3 -12.99 -9.58 -8.42
C THR A 3 -12.03 -8.95 -7.43
N ARG A 4 -11.19 -9.75 -6.75
CA ARG A 4 -10.06 -9.23 -5.97
C ARG A 4 -9.28 -8.28 -6.87
N SER A 5 -9.36 -6.97 -6.60
CA SER A 5 -8.57 -6.00 -7.35
C SER A 5 -7.11 -6.22 -6.96
N ARG A 6 -6.20 -6.26 -7.93
CA ARG A 6 -4.77 -6.28 -7.59
C ARG A 6 -4.35 -4.86 -7.18
N PRO A 7 -3.36 -4.72 -6.28
CA PRO A 7 -2.75 -3.43 -6.01
C PRO A 7 -2.27 -2.76 -7.30
N PRO A 8 -2.25 -1.42 -7.36
CA PRO A 8 -1.67 -0.70 -8.48
C PRO A 8 -0.20 -1.11 -8.63
N LEU A 9 0.24 -1.39 -9.87
CA LEU A 9 1.61 -1.80 -10.14
C LEU A 9 2.47 -0.57 -10.39
N ALA A 10 3.61 -0.47 -9.71
CA ALA A 10 4.59 0.53 -10.08
C ALA A 10 5.04 0.37 -11.54
N PRO A 11 5.44 1.45 -12.24
CA PRO A 11 5.79 1.40 -13.65
C PRO A 11 6.89 0.39 -13.98
N ALA A 12 7.85 0.17 -13.08
CA ALA A 12 8.88 -0.85 -13.24
C ALA A 12 8.28 -2.28 -13.26
N ALA A 13 7.37 -2.59 -12.33
CA ALA A 13 6.69 -3.88 -12.28
C ALA A 13 5.77 -4.09 -13.48
N PHE A 14 5.08 -3.04 -13.93
CA PHE A 14 4.30 -3.06 -15.17
C PHE A 14 5.20 -3.30 -16.39
N GLY A 15 6.37 -2.65 -16.45
CA GLY A 15 7.36 -2.85 -17.50
C GLY A 15 7.83 -4.30 -17.60
N HIS A 16 8.16 -4.94 -16.48
CA HIS A 16 8.50 -6.38 -16.47
C HIS A 16 7.34 -7.26 -16.94
N LEU A 17 6.11 -7.00 -16.50
CA LEU A 17 4.93 -7.74 -16.96
C LEU A 17 4.75 -7.63 -18.48
N MET A 18 5.11 -6.49 -19.07
CA MET A 18 5.02 -6.29 -20.51
C MET A 18 6.14 -6.98 -21.29
N GLN A 19 7.25 -7.39 -20.67
CA GLN A 19 8.30 -8.16 -21.35
C GLN A 19 7.81 -9.57 -21.75
N ASP A 20 6.91 -10.14 -20.94
CA ASP A 20 6.36 -11.49 -21.15
C ASP A 20 5.17 -11.52 -22.11
N LYS A 21 4.71 -10.36 -22.60
CA LYS A 21 3.58 -10.28 -23.54
C LYS A 21 4.04 -10.21 -24.98
N PHE A 22 3.31 -10.89 -25.85
CA PHE A 22 3.51 -10.80 -27.29
C PHE A 22 2.96 -9.47 -27.82
N PHE A 23 3.87 -8.63 -28.32
CA PHE A 23 3.53 -7.43 -29.09
C PHE A 23 3.89 -7.66 -30.56
N THR A 24 2.99 -7.30 -31.46
CA THR A 24 3.23 -7.35 -32.91
C THR A 24 4.22 -6.28 -33.38
N VAL A 25 4.37 -5.21 -32.61
CA VAL A 25 5.28 -4.08 -32.85
C VAL A 25 6.02 -3.75 -31.56
N ARG A 26 7.37 -3.68 -31.59
CA ARG A 26 8.19 -3.46 -30.39
C ARG A 26 8.11 -2.02 -29.88
N GLU A 27 7.84 -1.07 -30.77
CA GLU A 27 7.65 0.34 -30.45
C GLU A 27 6.37 0.56 -29.63
N ASP A 28 5.31 -0.20 -29.87
CA ASP A 28 4.04 -0.13 -29.13
C ASP A 28 4.22 -0.50 -27.66
N GLN A 29 5.07 -1.50 -27.38
CA GLN A 29 5.42 -1.91 -26.02
C GLN A 29 6.11 -0.76 -25.25
N LYS A 30 7.10 -0.12 -25.88
CA LYS A 30 7.81 1.02 -25.27
C LYS A 30 6.88 2.20 -25.03
N PHE A 31 6.04 2.51 -26.02
CA PHE A 31 5.05 3.58 -25.92
C PHE A 31 4.05 3.32 -24.79
N LEU A 32 3.51 2.12 -24.68
CA LEU A 32 2.54 1.75 -23.66
C LEU A 32 3.13 1.81 -22.24
N VAL A 33 4.35 1.31 -22.05
CA VAL A 33 5.03 1.39 -20.75
C VAL A 33 5.33 2.84 -20.37
N ALA A 34 5.81 3.66 -21.32
CA ALA A 34 6.05 5.07 -21.08
C ALA A 34 4.76 5.82 -20.73
N LYS A 35 3.66 5.57 -21.47
CA LYS A 35 2.37 6.19 -21.22
C LYS A 35 1.80 5.77 -19.85
N TYR A 36 1.90 4.49 -19.50
CA TYR A 36 1.50 4.02 -18.17
C TYR A 36 2.30 4.70 -17.06
N ALA A 37 3.63 4.80 -17.22
CA ALA A 37 4.50 5.42 -16.23
C ALA A 37 4.18 6.89 -15.99
N GLU A 38 3.92 7.65 -17.07
CA GLU A 38 3.51 9.05 -17.02
C GLU A 38 2.20 9.19 -16.24
N THR A 39 1.14 8.48 -16.67
CA THR A 39 -0.18 8.59 -16.04
C THR A 39 -0.18 8.08 -14.60
N PHE A 40 0.57 7.03 -14.29
CA PHE A 40 0.73 6.52 -12.93
C PHE A 40 1.39 7.55 -12.02
N SER A 41 2.44 8.21 -12.50
CA SER A 41 3.17 9.22 -11.74
C SER A 41 2.32 10.47 -11.52
N GLU A 42 1.60 10.94 -12.54
CA GLU A 42 0.68 12.07 -12.42
C GLU A 42 -0.43 11.80 -11.39
N LEU A 43 -1.11 10.65 -11.51
CA LEU A 43 -2.27 10.33 -10.67
C LEU A 43 -1.89 10.08 -9.21
N LEU A 44 -0.76 9.42 -8.94
CA LEU A 44 -0.37 9.08 -7.58
C LEU A 44 0.41 10.19 -6.89
N VAL A 45 1.08 11.08 -7.64
CA VAL A 45 1.68 12.27 -7.03
C VAL A 45 0.58 13.14 -6.43
N GLU A 46 -0.51 13.40 -7.15
CA GLU A 46 -1.60 14.27 -6.66
C GLU A 46 -2.57 13.58 -5.67
N ALA A 47 -2.41 12.27 -5.42
CA ALA A 47 -3.33 11.53 -4.56
C ALA A 47 -3.19 11.94 -3.09
N GLU A 48 -4.21 12.60 -2.55
CA GLU A 48 -4.31 12.93 -1.12
C GLU A 48 -4.95 11.82 -0.30
N TYR A 49 -5.85 11.03 -0.90
CA TYR A 49 -6.59 9.99 -0.20
C TYR A 49 -6.68 8.72 -1.05
N LEU A 50 -6.29 7.59 -0.44
CA LEU A 50 -6.36 6.28 -1.06
C LEU A 50 -7.17 5.34 -0.18
N ASP A 51 -8.19 4.71 -0.76
CA ASP A 51 -9.01 3.69 -0.09
C ASP A 51 -8.90 2.35 -0.82
N PHE A 52 -8.28 1.40 -0.12
CA PHE A 52 -8.12 0.01 -0.53
C PHE A 52 -8.74 -0.94 0.51
N SER A 53 -9.85 -0.51 1.12
CA SER A 53 -10.58 -1.33 2.07
C SER A 53 -11.27 -2.51 1.37
N ASN A 54 -11.39 -3.64 2.07
CA ASN A 54 -12.19 -4.80 1.65
C ASN A 54 -11.75 -5.42 0.29
N GLN A 55 -10.44 -5.47 0.04
CA GLN A 55 -9.87 -6.07 -1.16
C GLN A 55 -9.42 -7.52 -0.94
N GLY A 56 -9.42 -7.98 0.31
CA GLY A 56 -8.88 -9.29 0.70
C GLY A 56 -7.36 -9.37 0.54
N TRP A 57 -6.67 -8.23 0.63
CA TRP A 57 -5.21 -8.12 0.50
C TRP A 57 -4.50 -8.66 1.74
N GLY A 58 -3.48 -9.48 1.55
CA GLY A 58 -2.56 -9.89 2.59
C GLY A 58 -1.18 -9.27 2.40
N ASP A 59 -0.19 -9.81 3.11
CA ASP A 59 1.19 -9.29 3.11
C ASP A 59 1.84 -9.29 1.72
N GLY A 60 1.47 -10.25 0.87
CA GLY A 60 1.93 -10.31 -0.52
C GLY A 60 1.43 -9.13 -1.36
N GLU A 61 0.17 -8.74 -1.21
CA GLU A 61 -0.38 -7.57 -1.91
C GLU A 61 0.20 -6.26 -1.37
N ILE A 62 0.44 -6.17 -0.06
CA ILE A 62 1.13 -5.02 0.53
C ILE A 62 2.55 -4.87 -0.02
N GLN A 63 3.28 -5.97 -0.25
CA GLN A 63 4.58 -5.92 -0.91
C GLN A 63 4.52 -5.32 -2.33
N ILE A 64 3.39 -5.43 -3.02
CA ILE A 64 3.21 -4.79 -4.32
C ILE A 64 2.85 -3.31 -4.15
N LEU A 65 2.01 -3.00 -3.17
CA LEU A 65 1.50 -1.65 -2.90
C LEU A 65 2.57 -0.66 -2.43
N VAL A 66 3.60 -1.13 -1.72
CA VAL A 66 4.64 -0.25 -1.15
C VAL A 66 5.40 0.54 -2.22
N GLU A 67 5.61 -0.01 -3.42
CA GLU A 67 6.34 0.71 -4.45
C GLU A 67 5.53 1.92 -4.99
N PRO A 68 4.25 1.79 -5.37
CA PRO A 68 3.36 2.92 -5.63
C PRO A 68 3.33 3.98 -4.53
N LEU A 69 3.27 3.57 -3.25
CA LEU A 69 3.12 4.50 -2.13
C LEU A 69 4.31 5.46 -1.98
N LYS A 70 5.52 5.08 -2.42
CA LYS A 70 6.70 5.96 -2.45
C LYS A 70 6.51 7.22 -3.31
N HIS A 71 5.59 7.17 -4.27
CA HIS A 71 5.29 8.29 -5.15
C HIS A 71 4.19 9.21 -4.60
N CYS A 72 3.47 8.78 -3.56
CA CYS A 72 2.34 9.51 -2.99
C CYS A 72 2.81 10.55 -1.97
N ARG A 73 3.45 11.62 -2.45
CA ARG A 73 4.07 12.68 -1.61
C ARG A 73 3.05 13.56 -0.88
N PHE A 74 1.85 13.67 -1.44
CA PHE A 74 0.76 14.48 -0.89
C PHE A 74 -0.29 13.62 -0.18
N LEU A 75 -0.02 12.34 0.06
CA LEU A 75 -0.94 11.44 0.73
C LEU A 75 -1.20 11.88 2.15
N ARG A 76 -2.46 12.20 2.45
CA ARG A 76 -2.97 12.58 3.77
C ARG A 76 -3.74 11.45 4.42
N GLY A 77 -4.40 10.59 3.64
CA GLY A 77 -5.18 9.47 4.16
C GLY A 77 -4.96 8.17 3.41
N LEU A 78 -4.72 7.09 4.15
CA LEU A 78 -4.69 5.72 3.62
C LEU A 78 -5.63 4.81 4.41
N SER A 79 -6.60 4.21 3.72
CA SER A 79 -7.50 3.20 4.28
C SER A 79 -7.21 1.82 3.70
N LEU A 80 -6.90 0.87 4.57
CA LEU A 80 -6.63 -0.54 4.28
C LEU A 80 -7.51 -1.45 5.15
N ASN A 81 -8.68 -0.95 5.54
CA ASN A 81 -9.60 -1.63 6.44
C ASN A 81 -10.12 -2.95 5.85
N MET A 82 -10.46 -3.91 6.71
CA MET A 82 -11.11 -5.17 6.32
C MET A 82 -10.31 -5.94 5.27
N ASN A 83 -9.02 -6.08 5.50
CA ASN A 83 -8.13 -6.91 4.70
C ASN A 83 -7.58 -8.05 5.56
N VAL A 84 -6.58 -8.79 5.08
CA VAL A 84 -5.94 -9.90 5.80
C VAL A 84 -4.44 -9.61 5.99
N ILE A 85 -4.12 -8.35 6.25
CA ILE A 85 -2.74 -7.87 6.47
C ILE A 85 -2.26 -8.39 7.83
N GLY A 86 -1.11 -9.05 7.85
CA GLY A 86 -0.44 -9.52 9.05
C GLY A 86 0.77 -8.66 9.43
N ASP A 87 1.59 -9.18 10.33
CA ASP A 87 2.77 -8.46 10.85
C ASP A 87 3.80 -8.11 9.78
N VAL A 88 3.99 -8.99 8.78
CA VAL A 88 4.95 -8.75 7.69
C VAL A 88 4.48 -7.62 6.79
N GLY A 89 3.18 -7.54 6.50
CA GLY A 89 2.59 -6.44 5.75
C GLY A 89 2.66 -5.13 6.54
N ALA A 90 2.35 -5.17 7.84
CA ALA A 90 2.45 -4.01 8.73
C ALA A 90 3.88 -3.45 8.80
N GLN A 91 4.90 -4.32 8.88
CA GLN A 91 6.29 -3.91 8.81
C GLN A 91 6.58 -3.15 7.49
N LYS A 92 6.24 -3.74 6.34
CA LYS A 92 6.50 -3.13 5.03
C LYS A 92 5.77 -1.79 4.85
N LEU A 93 4.55 -1.68 5.36
CA LEU A 93 3.82 -0.42 5.39
C LEU A 93 4.56 0.62 6.23
N SER A 94 5.07 0.24 7.41
CA SER A 94 5.81 1.19 8.25
C SER A 94 7.05 1.75 7.58
N GLU A 95 7.81 0.91 6.87
CA GLU A 95 9.01 1.32 6.16
C GLU A 95 8.70 2.36 5.06
N VAL A 96 7.65 2.13 4.25
CA VAL A 96 7.31 3.07 3.17
C VAL A 96 6.63 4.33 3.68
N LEU A 97 5.71 4.23 4.65
CA LEU A 97 4.89 5.36 5.08
C LEU A 97 5.70 6.42 5.81
N THR A 98 6.89 6.10 6.32
CA THR A 98 7.84 7.11 6.82
C THR A 98 8.25 8.14 5.75
N SER A 99 8.12 7.83 4.46
CA SER A 99 8.34 8.79 3.37
C SER A 99 7.12 9.66 3.03
N CYS A 100 5.93 9.28 3.49
CA CYS A 100 4.69 10.04 3.32
C CYS A 100 4.55 11.08 4.44
N GLN A 101 5.33 12.16 4.34
CA GLN A 101 5.44 13.18 5.39
C GLN A 101 4.13 13.94 5.65
N SER A 102 3.23 14.01 4.65
CA SER A 102 1.92 14.66 4.75
C SER A 102 0.82 13.76 5.33
N LEU A 103 1.14 12.53 5.75
CA LEU A 103 0.14 11.56 6.20
C LEU A 103 -0.49 11.99 7.52
N GLU A 104 -1.81 12.13 7.51
CA GLU A 104 -2.63 12.54 8.66
C GLU A 104 -3.42 11.36 9.23
N ARG A 105 -3.88 10.43 8.39
CA ARG A 105 -4.74 9.31 8.81
C ARG A 105 -4.31 7.99 8.18
N LEU A 106 -4.11 6.98 9.02
CA LEU A 106 -3.90 5.59 8.59
C LEU A 106 -4.95 4.69 9.25
N SER A 107 -5.74 3.99 8.43
CA SER A 107 -6.78 3.08 8.90
C SER A 107 -6.46 1.65 8.50
N LEU A 108 -6.27 0.78 9.49
CA LEU A 108 -5.93 -0.64 9.37
C LEU A 108 -6.90 -1.53 10.17
N THR A 109 -8.11 -1.02 10.44
CA THR A 109 -9.15 -1.71 11.20
C THR A 109 -9.57 -3.01 10.53
N GLY A 110 -9.73 -4.09 11.30
CA GLY A 110 -10.21 -5.38 10.77
C GLY A 110 -9.17 -6.10 9.92
N ASN A 111 -7.95 -6.23 10.43
CA ASN A 111 -6.85 -6.98 9.80
C ASN A 111 -6.36 -8.10 10.74
N HIS A 112 -5.20 -8.68 10.47
CA HIS A 112 -4.58 -9.77 11.25
C HIS A 112 -3.24 -9.32 11.86
N ILE A 113 -3.11 -8.04 12.18
CA ILE A 113 -1.90 -7.45 12.74
C ILE A 113 -1.80 -7.85 14.21
N GLY A 114 -0.69 -8.45 14.60
CA GLY A 114 -0.37 -8.79 15.99
C GLY A 114 0.55 -7.76 16.64
N ASP A 115 1.09 -8.11 17.80
CA ASP A 115 1.96 -7.22 18.59
C ASP A 115 3.22 -6.81 17.83
N VAL A 116 3.79 -7.72 17.05
CA VAL A 116 5.01 -7.44 16.26
C VAL A 116 4.70 -6.40 15.18
N GLY A 117 3.63 -6.56 14.40
CA GLY A 117 3.26 -5.59 13.38
C GLY A 117 2.87 -4.24 13.97
N ALA A 118 2.14 -4.23 15.10
CA ALA A 118 1.80 -3.01 15.83
C ALA A 118 3.05 -2.24 16.29
N SER A 119 4.08 -2.95 16.75
CA SER A 119 5.34 -2.34 17.16
C SER A 119 6.06 -1.63 16.00
N HIS A 120 5.99 -2.18 14.79
CA HIS A 120 6.51 -1.54 13.58
C HIS A 120 5.69 -0.31 13.23
N LEU A 121 4.35 -0.40 13.25
CA LEU A 121 3.47 0.74 12.96
C LEU A 121 3.63 1.89 13.96
N ALA A 122 3.99 1.59 15.22
CA ALA A 122 4.31 2.62 16.21
C ALA A 122 5.52 3.50 15.82
N THR A 123 6.39 3.03 14.93
CA THR A 123 7.48 3.86 14.38
C THR A 123 6.95 4.98 13.48
N ILE A 124 5.85 4.74 12.75
CA ILE A 124 5.21 5.75 11.89
C ILE A 124 4.76 6.94 12.73
N VAL A 125 4.18 6.68 13.91
CA VAL A 125 3.73 7.75 14.84
C VAL A 125 4.87 8.71 15.22
N LYS A 126 6.11 8.22 15.25
CA LYS A 126 7.28 9.06 15.56
C LYS A 126 7.84 9.78 14.33
N MET A 127 7.67 9.19 13.14
CA MET A 127 8.32 9.61 11.91
C MET A 127 7.43 10.44 10.97
N CYS A 128 6.11 10.38 11.16
CA CYS A 128 5.13 11.16 10.43
C CYS A 128 4.61 12.30 11.34
N PRO A 129 5.13 13.53 11.19
CA PRO A 129 4.85 14.62 12.14
C PRO A 129 3.40 15.11 12.10
N HIS A 130 2.67 14.82 11.01
CA HIS A 130 1.29 15.24 10.80
C HIS A 130 0.27 14.13 11.10
N LEU A 131 0.69 12.95 11.57
CA LEU A 131 -0.22 11.85 11.82
C LEU A 131 -1.15 12.17 13.00
N GLU A 132 -2.44 12.34 12.72
CA GLU A 132 -3.50 12.65 13.68
C GLU A 132 -4.24 11.39 14.14
N ALA A 133 -4.36 10.40 13.26
CA ALA A 133 -5.15 9.19 13.53
C ALA A 133 -4.49 7.91 13.00
N LEU A 134 -4.35 6.91 13.88
CA LEU A 134 -3.96 5.54 13.55
C LEU A 134 -5.03 4.59 14.11
N SER A 135 -5.80 3.95 13.23
CA SER A 135 -6.85 3.00 13.63
C SER A 135 -6.36 1.56 13.46
N LEU A 136 -6.31 0.82 14.56
CA LEU A 136 -5.90 -0.60 14.62
C LEU A 136 -6.95 -1.49 15.26
N GLU A 137 -8.19 -1.04 15.35
CA GLU A 137 -9.30 -1.81 15.93
C GLU A 137 -9.50 -3.14 15.18
N TRP A 138 -10.03 -4.15 15.87
CA TRP A 138 -10.29 -5.48 15.30
C TRP A 138 -9.05 -6.10 14.61
N ASN A 139 -7.90 -5.96 15.26
CA ASN A 139 -6.67 -6.70 14.97
C ASN A 139 -6.37 -7.68 16.11
N GLN A 140 -5.25 -8.40 16.04
CA GLN A 140 -4.84 -9.44 16.98
C GLN A 140 -3.81 -8.90 18.00
N ILE A 141 -3.85 -7.59 18.28
CA ILE A 141 -2.94 -6.90 19.19
C ILE A 141 -3.37 -7.21 20.63
N GLY A 142 -2.44 -7.68 21.46
CA GLY A 142 -2.72 -8.09 22.84
C GLY A 142 -3.40 -9.45 22.98
N ASP A 143 -3.68 -10.15 21.88
CA ASP A 143 -4.27 -11.51 21.89
C ASP A 143 -3.23 -12.61 22.27
N MET A 144 -2.00 -12.22 22.63
CA MET A 144 -0.93 -13.15 23.08
C MET A 144 -1.23 -13.84 24.43
N MET A 145 -2.39 -13.60 25.05
CA MET A 145 -2.91 -14.37 26.19
C MET A 145 -4.40 -14.68 26.05
N ARG A 146 -4.74 -15.79 25.42
CA ARG A 146 -5.92 -16.58 25.80
C ARG A 146 -5.48 -18.01 26.05
N VAL A 147 -5.11 -18.26 27.31
CA VAL A 147 -4.93 -19.60 27.89
C VAL A 147 -6.28 -20.27 28.06
#